data_AF-A0A7S3WSC7-F1
#
_entry.id   AF-A0A7S3WSC7-F1
#
_cell.length_a   1.000
_cell.length_b   1.000
_cell.length_c   1.000
_cell.angle_alpha   90.00
_cell.angle_beta   90.00
_cell.angle_gamma   90.00
#
_symmetry.space_group_name_H-M   'P 1'
#
loop_
_entity.id
_entity.type
_entity.pdbx_description
1 polymer ?
#
loop_
_entity_poly.entity_id
_entity_poly.type
_entity_poly.pdbx_seq_one_letter_code
_entity_poly.pdbx_strand_id
1 'polypeptide(L)'
;MGASGWPGGGWTARAQEQLYVLLRREAEREAGGAPSPVVALLFGHLHTGSVRLLPPFERSSAGQEAVSRSPSPTPPASAGRWSQPRGGRWRMPVVYLSPSLTPRNPTPHAPAVRLYEVGKAAVSGAASGAGARQPPLQVVDILEHSFDVDRSNARGAEQWGVLSLRQAHNVSSFDYGAWA
;
A
#
# COMPACT_ATOMS: atom_id res chain seq x y z
N MET A 1 -3.15 5.66 22.61
CA MET A 1 -2.78 4.24 22.78
C MET A 1 -1.59 3.97 21.89
N GLY A 2 -0.53 3.37 22.45
CA GLY A 2 0.83 3.39 21.92
C GLY A 2 1.02 2.70 20.57
N ALA A 3 1.86 3.31 19.74
CA ALA A 3 2.37 2.72 18.52
C ALA A 3 2.99 1.35 18.82
N SER A 4 2.56 0.33 18.08
CA SER A 4 3.19 -0.99 18.03
C SER A 4 4.59 -0.85 17.43
N GLY A 5 5.54 -0.37 18.23
CA GLY A 5 6.97 -0.42 17.95
C GLY A 5 7.47 -1.84 18.20
N TRP A 6 8.07 -2.44 17.18
CA TRP A 6 8.64 -3.78 17.23
C TRP A 6 9.95 -3.77 18.04
N PRO A 7 10.04 -4.47 19.19
CA PRO A 7 11.24 -4.47 20.01
C PRO A 7 12.17 -5.59 19.54
N GLY A 8 13.09 -5.24 18.64
CA GLY A 8 14.08 -6.17 18.09
C GLY A 8 14.61 -5.66 16.75
N GLY A 9 15.49 -4.67 16.78
CA GLY A 9 16.04 -4.04 15.57
C GLY A 9 14.97 -3.44 14.63
N GLY A 10 13.81 -3.12 15.20
CA GLY A 10 12.55 -3.02 14.48
C GLY A 10 12.39 -1.78 13.62
N TRP A 11 11.48 -1.89 12.68
CA TRP A 11 10.88 -0.79 11.92
C TRP A 11 10.49 0.36 12.86
N THR A 12 11.41 1.32 13.06
CA THR A 12 11.19 2.44 13.97
C THR A 12 10.20 3.41 13.34
N ALA A 13 9.53 4.23 14.16
CA ALA A 13 8.71 5.33 13.65
C ALA A 13 9.51 6.24 12.69
N ARG A 14 10.80 6.46 12.99
CA ARG A 14 11.73 7.21 12.13
C ARG A 14 12.00 6.50 10.80
N ALA A 15 12.23 5.20 10.80
CA ALA A 15 12.44 4.43 9.56
C ALA A 15 11.17 4.40 8.70
N GLN A 16 10.00 4.28 9.33
CA GLN A 16 8.70 4.37 8.67
C GLN A 16 8.51 5.74 8.01
N GLU A 17 8.78 6.81 8.74
CA GLU A 17 8.70 8.19 8.23
C GLU A 17 9.66 8.40 7.06
N GLN A 18 10.91 7.94 7.17
CA GLN A 18 11.89 8.02 6.10
C GLN A 18 11.45 7.25 4.85
N LEU A 19 10.88 6.05 4.99
CA LEU A 19 10.30 5.32 3.86
C LEU A 19 9.20 6.17 3.20
N TYR A 20 8.28 6.72 3.98
CA TYR A 20 7.15 7.48 3.42
C TYR A 20 7.62 8.73 2.68
N VAL A 21 8.67 9.39 3.16
CA VAL A 21 9.32 10.50 2.44
C VAL A 21 9.89 10.03 1.10
N LEU A 22 10.57 8.89 1.06
CA LEU A 22 11.14 8.35 -0.17
C LEU A 22 10.06 7.97 -1.20
N LEU A 23 9.00 7.28 -0.76
CA LEU A 23 7.90 6.89 -1.64
C LEU A 23 7.17 8.10 -2.24
N ARG A 24 7.04 9.18 -1.47
CA ARG A 24 6.45 10.43 -1.95
C ARG A 24 7.32 11.11 -2.99
N ARG A 25 8.64 11.19 -2.76
CA ARG A 25 9.59 11.75 -3.74
C ARG A 25 9.53 11.00 -5.08
N GLU A 26 9.40 9.68 -5.04
CA GLU A 26 9.27 8.87 -6.26
C GLU A 26 7.96 9.17 -7.01
N ALA A 27 6.85 9.34 -6.31
CA ALA A 27 5.60 9.72 -6.96
C ALA A 27 5.56 11.16 -7.47
N GLU A 28 6.31 12.08 -6.85
CA GLU A 28 6.50 13.44 -7.38
C GLU A 28 7.30 13.44 -8.68
N ARG A 29 8.32 12.57 -8.78
CA ARG A 29 9.02 12.35 -10.05
C ARG A 29 8.05 11.85 -11.13
N GLU A 30 7.09 11.02 -10.77
CA GLU A 30 6.00 10.58 -11.68
C GLU A 30 5.05 11.69 -12.08
N ALA A 31 4.65 12.54 -11.15
CA ALA A 31 3.88 13.75 -11.49
C ALA A 31 4.64 14.67 -12.46
N GLY A 32 5.97 14.70 -12.38
CA GLY A 32 6.85 15.41 -13.32
C GLY A 32 7.06 14.70 -14.67
N GLY A 33 6.38 13.58 -14.94
CA GLY A 33 6.45 12.83 -16.20
C GLY A 33 7.48 11.69 -16.23
N ALA A 34 8.17 11.41 -15.11
CA ALA A 34 9.11 10.29 -15.01
C ALA A 34 8.43 9.06 -14.37
N PRO A 35 8.28 7.91 -15.05
CA PRO A 35 7.51 6.78 -14.55
C PRO A 35 8.03 6.34 -13.17
N SER A 36 7.11 6.12 -12.23
CA SER A 36 7.48 5.55 -10.94
C SER A 36 8.04 4.14 -11.17
N PRO A 37 9.21 3.80 -10.60
CA PRO A 37 9.72 2.44 -10.62
C PRO A 37 8.96 1.51 -9.65
N VAL A 38 8.14 2.07 -8.74
CA VAL A 38 7.45 1.31 -7.69
C VAL A 38 5.96 1.24 -7.98
N VAL A 39 5.47 0.02 -8.22
CA VAL A 39 4.06 -0.26 -8.55
C VAL A 39 3.24 -0.75 -7.36
N ALA A 40 3.90 -1.42 -6.41
CA ALA A 40 3.29 -1.95 -5.19
C ALA A 40 4.36 -2.18 -4.13
N LEU A 41 3.96 -2.17 -2.86
CA LEU A 41 4.81 -2.54 -1.74
C LEU A 41 4.21 -3.74 -1.02
N LEU A 42 4.99 -4.81 -0.90
CA LEU A 42 4.55 -6.07 -0.32
C LEU A 42 5.25 -6.27 1.04
N PHE A 43 4.48 -6.38 2.12
CA PHE A 43 4.98 -6.63 3.46
C PHE A 43 4.29 -7.84 4.09
N GLY A 44 4.95 -8.50 5.04
CA GLY A 44 4.34 -9.54 5.87
C GLY A 44 4.09 -9.05 7.29
N HIS A 45 4.45 -9.89 8.27
CA HIS A 45 4.70 -9.51 9.67
C HIS A 45 3.47 -9.29 10.57
N LEU A 46 2.40 -8.68 10.05
CA LEU A 46 1.16 -8.51 10.82
C LEU A 46 0.33 -9.79 10.91
N HIS A 47 0.70 -10.85 10.18
CA HIS A 47 -0.01 -12.13 10.07
C HIS A 47 -1.42 -12.04 9.45
N THR A 48 -1.99 -10.84 9.36
CA THR A 48 -3.30 -10.56 8.76
C THR A 48 -3.16 -9.90 7.40
N GLY A 49 -4.02 -10.31 6.47
CA GLY A 49 -4.14 -9.70 5.17
C GLY A 49 -4.75 -8.30 5.28
N SER A 50 -4.08 -7.27 4.77
CA SER A 50 -4.67 -5.92 4.68
C SER A 50 -4.09 -5.10 3.52
N VAL A 51 -4.80 -4.04 3.16
CA VAL A 51 -4.37 -3.02 2.21
C VAL A 51 -4.24 -1.70 2.96
N ARG A 52 -3.14 -0.98 2.77
CA ARG A 52 -2.91 0.33 3.36
C ARG A 52 -2.65 1.37 2.29
N LEU A 53 -3.35 2.48 2.42
CA LEU A 53 -3.16 3.66 1.62
C LEU A 53 -2.32 4.66 2.41
N LEU A 54 -1.25 5.15 1.78
CA LEU A 54 -0.50 6.26 2.33
C LEU A 54 -1.31 7.53 2.11
N PRO A 55 -1.73 8.27 3.15
CA PRO A 55 -2.55 9.45 2.95
C PRO A 55 -1.80 10.48 2.11
N PRO A 56 -2.49 11.15 1.16
CA PRO A 56 -1.93 12.35 0.54
C PRO A 56 -1.69 13.37 1.65
N PHE A 57 -0.61 14.15 1.57
CA PHE A 57 -0.39 15.19 2.57
C PHE A 57 -1.43 16.29 2.36
N GLU A 58 -2.42 16.41 3.25
CA GLU A 58 -3.32 17.55 3.25
C GLU A 58 -2.59 18.78 3.80
N ARG A 59 -2.61 19.84 2.99
CA ARG A 59 -2.24 21.17 3.42
C ARG A 59 -3.25 21.58 4.50
N SER A 60 -2.84 21.69 5.76
CA SER A 60 -3.63 22.43 6.74
C SER A 60 -3.72 23.88 6.26
N SER A 61 -4.78 24.21 5.54
CA SER A 61 -5.24 25.58 5.36
C SER A 61 -5.83 26.03 6.69
N ALA A 62 -4.96 26.36 7.64
CA ALA A 62 -5.30 27.11 8.84
C ALA A 62 -4.44 28.37 8.84
N GLY A 63 -4.86 29.32 8.01
CA GLY A 63 -4.69 30.74 8.31
C GLY A 63 -5.96 31.21 8.99
N GLN A 64 -5.81 31.98 10.08
CA GLN A 64 -6.84 32.50 11.02
C GLN A 64 -7.31 31.42 12.02
N GLU A 65 -7.10 31.51 13.34
CA GLU A 65 -7.10 32.65 14.25
C GLU A 65 -6.35 32.33 15.58
N ALA A 66 -5.94 33.41 16.27
CA ALA A 66 -5.77 33.57 17.72
C ALA A 66 -4.57 32.90 18.46
N VAL A 67 -3.55 33.74 18.68
CA VAL A 67 -2.79 33.97 19.93
C VAL A 67 -3.24 33.16 21.17
N SER A 68 -2.33 32.32 21.73
CA SER A 68 -1.88 32.40 23.14
C SER A 68 -0.97 31.23 23.57
N ARG A 69 0.29 31.58 23.87
CA ARG A 69 1.22 31.09 24.91
C ARG A 69 1.46 29.58 25.16
N SER A 70 2.75 29.27 25.11
CA SER A 70 3.57 28.33 25.91
C SER A 70 4.04 27.00 25.29
N PRO A 71 5.26 26.53 25.67
CA PRO A 71 6.15 25.78 24.78
C PRO A 71 6.29 24.31 25.18
N SER A 72 6.29 23.39 24.21
CA SER A 72 6.73 21.98 24.33
C SER A 72 6.74 21.28 22.95
N PRO A 73 7.55 20.23 22.78
CA PRO A 73 8.75 20.21 21.95
C PRO A 73 8.47 20.07 20.43
N THR A 74 9.27 20.81 19.67
CA THR A 74 9.29 20.86 18.21
C THR A 74 9.70 19.51 17.60
N PRO A 75 8.91 18.88 16.72
CA PRO A 75 9.45 17.88 15.80
C PRO A 75 10.36 18.58 14.76
N PRO A 76 11.41 17.93 14.25
CA PRO A 76 12.33 18.55 13.31
C PRO A 76 11.59 19.00 12.03
N ALA A 77 11.60 20.31 11.81
CA ALA A 77 11.13 20.97 10.62
C ALA A 77 11.98 20.56 9.41
N SER A 78 11.53 19.55 8.66
CA SER A 78 11.94 19.33 7.27
C SER A 78 10.89 18.57 6.46
N ALA A 79 9.61 18.79 6.74
CA ALA A 79 8.57 18.51 5.75
C ALA A 79 8.58 19.65 4.74
N GLY A 80 9.35 19.47 3.66
CA GLY A 80 9.24 20.33 2.48
C GLY A 80 7.77 20.49 2.06
N ARG A 81 7.43 21.68 1.60
CA ARG A 81 6.09 22.07 1.18
C ARG A 81 5.84 21.54 -0.24
N TRP A 82 5.15 20.42 -0.37
CA TRP A 82 4.90 19.79 -1.68
C TRP A 82 3.46 20.02 -2.14
N SER A 83 3.30 20.53 -3.37
CA SER A 83 2.01 20.85 -3.97
C SER A 83 1.37 19.64 -4.64
N GLN A 84 0.05 19.51 -4.57
CA GLN A 84 -0.69 18.57 -5.43
C GLN A 84 -0.33 18.78 -6.90
N PRO A 85 -0.15 17.70 -7.68
CA PRO A 85 -0.03 17.82 -9.13
C PRO A 85 -1.32 18.43 -9.69
N ARG A 86 -1.19 19.56 -10.37
CA ARG A 86 -2.28 20.21 -11.09
C ARG A 86 -2.78 19.25 -12.18
N GLY A 87 -3.92 18.60 -11.95
CA GLY A 87 -4.65 17.84 -12.97
C GLY A 87 -4.39 16.33 -13.04
N GLY A 88 -3.68 15.73 -12.08
CA GLY A 88 -3.40 14.28 -12.07
C GLY A 88 -3.88 13.57 -10.81
N ARG A 89 -4.43 12.37 -10.94
CA ARG A 89 -4.62 11.44 -9.81
C ARG A 89 -3.24 11.10 -9.24
N TRP A 90 -3.05 11.23 -7.94
CA TRP A 90 -1.82 10.77 -7.29
C TRP A 90 -1.66 9.25 -7.52
N ARG A 91 -0.57 8.85 -8.16
CA ARG A 91 -0.14 7.45 -8.20
C ARG A 91 0.77 7.17 -7.00
N MET A 92 0.17 7.20 -5.82
CA MET A 92 0.85 6.69 -4.63
C MET A 92 0.93 5.16 -4.72
N PRO A 93 2.07 4.53 -4.37
CA PRO A 93 2.12 3.08 -4.30
C PRO A 93 1.18 2.58 -3.19
N VAL A 94 0.42 1.54 -3.51
CA VAL A 94 -0.44 0.86 -2.54
C VAL A 94 0.41 -0.15 -1.74
N VAL A 95 0.16 -0.22 -0.44
CA VAL A 95 0.86 -1.13 0.46
C VAL A 95 -0.03 -2.34 0.73
N TYR A 96 0.45 -3.53 0.34
CA TYR A 96 -0.22 -4.80 0.58
C TYR A 96 0.50 -5.55 1.70
N LEU A 97 -0.24 -5.89 2.75
CA LEU A 97 0.23 -6.75 3.84
C LEU A 97 -0.33 -8.14 3.62
N SER A 98 0.55 -9.10 3.32
CA SER A 98 0.18 -10.50 3.13
C SER A 98 -0.13 -11.18 4.47
N PRO A 99 -1.13 -12.07 4.52
CA PRO A 99 -1.38 -12.92 5.68
C PRO A 99 -0.23 -13.92 5.87
N SER A 100 -0.21 -14.62 7.01
CA SER A 100 0.73 -15.71 7.26
C SER A 100 0.14 -17.09 7.11
N LEU A 101 1.01 -18.05 6.77
CA LEU A 101 0.72 -19.48 6.84
C LEU A 101 0.66 -20.03 8.28
N THR A 102 1.29 -19.36 9.24
CA THR A 102 1.30 -19.85 10.61
C THR A 102 0.03 -19.38 11.33
N PRO A 103 -0.87 -20.29 11.74
CA PRO A 103 -1.98 -19.91 12.59
C PRO A 103 -1.39 -19.42 13.92
N ARG A 104 -1.62 -18.15 14.26
CA ARG A 104 -1.05 -17.54 15.46
C ARG A 104 -2.13 -17.34 16.53
N ASN A 105 -1.75 -17.55 17.78
CA ASN A 105 -2.51 -17.12 18.97
C ASN A 105 -1.84 -15.82 19.52
N PRO A 106 -2.57 -14.80 20.02
CA PRO A 106 -3.94 -14.85 20.54
C PRO A 106 -5.06 -14.48 19.57
N THR A 107 -4.75 -14.03 18.35
CA THR A 107 -5.77 -13.68 17.34
C THR A 107 -5.81 -14.76 16.27
N PRO A 108 -6.75 -15.72 16.34
CA PRO A 108 -6.84 -16.79 15.36
C PRO A 108 -7.10 -16.18 13.98
N HIS A 109 -6.36 -16.67 13.00
CA HIS A 109 -6.59 -16.39 11.59
C HIS A 109 -6.37 -17.67 10.80
N ALA A 110 -7.11 -17.83 9.71
CA ALA A 110 -6.89 -18.93 8.79
C ALA A 110 -5.49 -18.78 8.17
N PRO A 111 -4.68 -19.86 8.11
CA PRO A 111 -3.46 -19.87 7.32
C PRO A 111 -3.77 -19.43 5.89
N ALA A 112 -2.99 -18.51 5.34
CA ALA A 112 -3.23 -18.05 3.98
C ALA A 112 -1.96 -17.61 3.26
N VAL A 113 -2.02 -17.64 1.94
CA VAL A 113 -1.01 -17.11 1.02
C VAL A 113 -1.66 -16.19 0.00
N ARG A 114 -0.88 -15.27 -0.58
CA ARG A 114 -1.34 -14.39 -1.67
C ARG A 114 -0.53 -14.62 -2.93
N LEU A 115 -1.23 -14.78 -4.04
CA LEU A 115 -0.68 -14.69 -5.38
C LEU A 115 -0.95 -13.28 -5.93
N TYR A 116 0.10 -12.61 -6.37
CA TYR A 116 0.00 -11.29 -7.00
C TYR A 116 0.18 -11.44 -8.50
N GLU A 117 -0.87 -11.17 -9.27
CA GLU A 117 -0.79 -11.13 -10.72
C GLU A 117 -0.29 -9.75 -11.14
N VAL A 118 0.83 -9.69 -11.85
CA VAL A 118 1.45 -8.45 -12.32
C VAL A 118 1.49 -8.45 -13.83
N GLY A 119 0.99 -7.38 -14.45
CA GLY A 119 0.88 -7.25 -15.89
C GLY A 119 1.24 -5.85 -16.36
N LYS A 120 1.29 -5.67 -17.68
CA LYS A 120 1.46 -4.36 -18.30
C LYS A 120 0.15 -3.59 -18.25
N ALA A 121 0.20 -2.32 -17.88
CA ALA A 121 -0.96 -1.44 -17.95
C ALA A 121 -1.44 -1.31 -19.40
N ALA A 122 -2.77 -1.43 -19.59
CA ALA A 122 -3.37 -1.18 -20.89
C ALA A 122 -3.23 0.32 -21.21
N VAL A 123 -2.46 0.65 -22.25
CA VAL A 123 -2.35 2.04 -22.72
C VAL A 123 -3.51 2.28 -23.67
N SER A 124 -4.57 2.94 -23.20
CA SER A 124 -5.65 3.40 -24.06
C SER A 124 -5.11 4.51 -24.99
N GLY A 125 -4.82 4.14 -26.24
CA GLY A 125 -4.50 5.09 -27.32
C GLY A 125 -3.04 5.17 -27.79
N ALA A 126 -2.18 4.18 -27.51
CA ALA A 126 -0.79 4.25 -28.00
C ALA A 126 -0.67 3.93 -29.50
N ALA A 127 -0.20 4.92 -30.25
CA ALA A 127 0.36 4.75 -31.58
C ALA A 127 1.48 3.69 -31.56
N SER A 128 1.33 2.68 -32.41
CA SER A 128 2.32 1.64 -32.68
C SER A 128 3.52 2.23 -33.44
N GLY A 129 4.48 2.83 -32.72
CA GLY A 129 5.71 3.37 -33.27
C GLY A 129 6.94 2.81 -32.55
N ALA A 130 8.06 2.66 -33.27
CA ALA A 130 9.34 2.08 -32.81
C ALA A 130 10.08 2.87 -31.71
N GLY A 131 9.42 3.81 -31.03
CA GLY A 131 9.89 4.52 -29.84
C GLY A 131 8.91 4.48 -28.66
N ALA A 132 7.87 3.64 -28.73
CA ALA A 132 6.86 3.53 -27.68
C ALA A 132 7.50 2.99 -26.38
N ARG A 133 7.54 3.87 -25.37
CA ARG A 133 7.95 3.52 -24.00
C ARG A 133 7.14 2.31 -23.53
N GLN A 134 7.80 1.29 -23.00
CA GLN A 134 7.07 0.13 -22.48
C GLN A 134 6.01 0.58 -21.47
N PRO A 135 4.79 0.00 -21.54
CA PRO A 135 3.75 0.31 -20.57
C PRO A 135 4.22 -0.03 -19.15
N PRO A 136 3.86 0.79 -18.14
CA PRO A 136 4.24 0.50 -16.76
C PRO A 136 3.62 -0.82 -16.30
N LEU A 137 4.31 -1.52 -15.39
CA LEU A 137 3.72 -2.67 -14.72
C LEU A 137 2.62 -2.20 -13.76
N GLN A 138 1.64 -3.06 -13.53
CA GLN A 138 0.56 -2.85 -12.56
C GLN A 138 0.14 -4.19 -11.95
N VAL A 139 -0.40 -4.14 -10.73
CA VAL A 139 -1.07 -5.29 -10.14
C VAL A 139 -2.42 -5.48 -10.86
N VAL A 140 -2.62 -6.66 -11.42
CA VAL A 140 -3.82 -7.05 -12.18
C VAL A 140 -4.82 -7.72 -11.25
N ASP A 141 -4.39 -8.66 -10.43
CA ASP A 141 -5.23 -9.24 -9.39
C ASP A 141 -4.39 -9.68 -8.20
N ILE A 142 -5.08 -9.91 -7.09
CA ILE A 142 -4.52 -10.52 -5.89
C ILE A 142 -5.46 -11.66 -5.51
N LEU A 143 -4.97 -12.88 -5.61
CA LEU A 143 -5.70 -14.07 -5.17
C LEU A 143 -5.23 -14.46 -3.77
N GLU A 144 -6.14 -14.50 -2.82
CA GLU A 144 -5.88 -15.00 -1.47
C GLU A 144 -6.33 -16.46 -1.38
N HIS A 145 -5.38 -17.35 -1.09
CA HIS A 145 -5.64 -18.76 -0.84
C HIS A 145 -5.65 -18.98 0.67
N SER A 146 -6.80 -19.34 1.22
CA SER A 146 -6.96 -19.61 2.64
C SER A 146 -7.13 -21.11 2.89
N PHE A 147 -6.45 -21.62 3.90
CA PHE A 147 -6.52 -23.02 4.31
C PHE A 147 -7.59 -23.19 5.38
N ASP A 148 -8.58 -24.03 5.10
CA ASP A 148 -9.63 -24.38 6.05
C ASP A 148 -9.16 -25.55 6.91
N VAL A 149 -8.57 -25.23 8.06
CA VAL A 149 -8.00 -26.23 8.99
C VAL A 149 -9.07 -27.21 9.46
N ASP A 150 -10.26 -26.71 9.79
CA ASP A 150 -11.34 -27.53 10.36
C ASP A 150 -11.89 -28.50 9.31
N ARG A 151 -12.18 -28.02 8.10
CA ARG A 151 -12.64 -28.87 7.00
C ARG A 151 -11.56 -29.83 6.55
N SER A 152 -10.30 -29.43 6.57
CA SER A 152 -9.17 -30.31 6.22
C SER A 152 -9.04 -31.46 7.21
N ASN A 153 -9.11 -31.16 8.51
CA ASN A 153 -9.09 -32.16 9.58
C ASN A 153 -10.29 -33.11 9.50
N ALA A 154 -11.50 -32.57 9.28
CA ALA A 154 -12.71 -33.38 9.18
C ALA A 154 -12.71 -34.33 7.97
N ARG A 155 -12.01 -33.97 6.88
CA ARG A 155 -11.93 -34.76 5.64
C ARG A 155 -10.66 -35.60 5.51
N GLY A 156 -9.66 -35.37 6.35
CA GLY A 156 -8.34 -35.99 6.22
C GLY A 156 -7.61 -35.60 4.92
N ALA A 157 -7.92 -34.44 4.35
CA ALA A 157 -7.37 -33.97 3.09
C ALA A 157 -7.24 -32.44 3.09
N GLU A 158 -6.23 -31.89 2.42
CA GLU A 158 -6.03 -30.45 2.34
C GLU A 158 -7.21 -29.75 1.66
N GLN A 159 -7.75 -28.69 2.28
CA GLN A 159 -8.84 -27.89 1.73
C GLN A 159 -8.42 -26.42 1.67
N TRP A 160 -8.21 -25.92 0.45
CA TRP A 160 -7.89 -24.53 0.18
C TRP A 160 -9.07 -23.82 -0.49
N GLY A 161 -9.47 -22.68 0.04
CA GLY A 161 -10.35 -21.72 -0.62
C GLY A 161 -9.54 -20.69 -1.40
N VAL A 162 -10.12 -20.12 -2.45
CA VAL A 162 -9.51 -19.06 -3.24
C VAL A 162 -10.47 -17.87 -3.35
N LEU A 163 -9.95 -16.67 -3.11
CA LEU A 163 -10.69 -15.41 -3.20
C LEU A 163 -9.92 -14.41 -4.07
N SER A 164 -10.56 -13.88 -5.11
CA SER A 164 -10.04 -12.70 -5.83
C SER A 164 -10.38 -11.44 -5.04
N LEU A 165 -9.37 -10.66 -4.65
CA LEU A 165 -9.58 -9.38 -3.94
C LEU A 165 -10.32 -8.37 -4.82
N ARG A 166 -10.06 -8.39 -6.13
CA ARG A 166 -10.77 -7.55 -7.10
C ARG A 166 -12.27 -7.78 -7.03
N GLN A 167 -12.70 -9.04 -7.06
CA GLN A 167 -14.10 -9.43 -6.97
C GLN A 167 -14.67 -9.18 -5.57
N ALA A 168 -13.93 -9.56 -4.52
CA ALA A 168 -14.37 -9.43 -3.13
C ALA A 168 -14.64 -7.97 -2.73
N HIS A 169 -13.84 -7.03 -3.23
CA HIS A 169 -13.97 -5.61 -2.93
C HIS A 169 -14.62 -4.79 -4.05
N ASN A 170 -15.03 -5.44 -5.15
CA ASN A 170 -15.62 -4.80 -6.32
C ASN A 170 -14.77 -3.62 -6.85
N VAL A 171 -13.45 -3.78 -6.90
CA VAL A 171 -12.52 -2.75 -7.37
C VAL A 171 -12.19 -2.94 -8.85
N SER A 172 -12.11 -1.85 -9.61
CA SER A 172 -11.82 -1.90 -11.05
C SER A 172 -10.33 -1.92 -11.38
N SER A 173 -9.48 -1.49 -10.45
CA SER A 173 -8.02 -1.63 -10.51
C SER A 173 -7.42 -1.71 -9.10
N PHE A 174 -6.11 -1.94 -9.03
CA PHE A 174 -5.34 -1.94 -7.79
C PHE A 174 -4.54 -0.65 -7.59
N ASP A 175 -4.89 0.39 -8.34
CA ASP A 175 -4.33 1.72 -8.17
C ASP A 175 -4.83 2.37 -6.89
N TYR A 176 -4.06 3.31 -6.36
CA TYR A 176 -4.43 4.05 -5.15
C TYR A 176 -5.87 4.58 -5.16
N GLY A 177 -6.28 5.21 -6.26
CA GLY A 177 -7.62 5.81 -6.38
C GLY A 177 -8.77 4.82 -6.59
N ALA A 178 -8.50 3.52 -6.72
CA ALA A 178 -9.53 2.49 -6.72
C ALA A 178 -9.84 1.99 -5.30
N TRP A 179 -8.94 2.25 -4.34
CA TRP A 179 -9.08 1.88 -2.93
C TRP A 179 -9.54 3.04 -2.04
N ALA A 180 -9.40 4.28 -2.50
CA ALA A 180 -9.78 5.51 -1.79
C ALA A 180 -11.22 5.91 -2.11
#